data_AF-A0A0R3WF63-F1
#
_entry.id   AF-A0A0R3WF63-F1
#
_cell.length_a   1.000
_cell.length_b   1.000
_cell.length_c   1.000
_cell.angle_alpha   90.00
_cell.angle_beta   90.00
_cell.angle_gamma   90.00
#
_symmetry.space_group_name_H-M   'P 1'
#
loop_
_entity.id
_entity.type
_entity.pdbx_description
1 polymer ?
#
loop_
_entity_poly.entity_id
_entity_poly.type
_entity_poly.pdbx_seq_one_letter_code
_entity_poly.pdbx_strand_id
1 'polypeptide(L)'
;MNAQDISEEEAALYDRQIRLWGLEAQSRLKKAKLLLIGLSPVAGEIIKNIVLSGIDTLTICDDKTVEYPSLKTFFEVNWHGNTNSPLTAKRMPKGFFLAQLISKLDCPISRQSLMEAWPRVAENLGVPTTLLSEDDFA
;
A
#
# COMPACT_ATOMS: atom_id res chain seq x y z
N MET A 1 -2.20 -24.92 34.72
CA MET A 1 -1.43 -25.02 33.46
C MET A 1 -0.42 -23.89 33.50
N ASN A 2 0.86 -24.21 33.62
CA ASN A 2 1.87 -23.21 34.03
C ASN A 2 2.22 -22.26 32.89
N ALA A 3 2.23 -20.96 33.19
CA ALA A 3 2.52 -19.84 32.30
C ALA A 3 4.01 -19.73 31.91
N GLN A 4 4.69 -20.87 31.77
CA GLN A 4 6.16 -20.99 31.79
C GLN A 4 6.73 -21.39 30.42
N ASP A 5 6.20 -20.81 29.35
CA ASP A 5 6.62 -21.07 27.96
C ASP A 5 7.13 -19.82 27.24
N ILE A 6 7.34 -18.69 27.94
CA ILE A 6 7.84 -17.44 27.35
C ILE A 6 9.23 -17.17 27.94
N SER A 7 10.26 -17.09 27.09
CA SER A 7 11.63 -16.77 27.51
C SER A 7 11.73 -15.33 28.03
N GLU A 8 12.78 -15.00 28.78
CA GLU A 8 12.99 -13.61 29.23
C GLU A 8 13.12 -12.63 28.07
N GLU A 9 13.75 -13.06 26.97
CA GLU A 9 13.87 -12.26 25.74
C GLU A 9 12.49 -12.03 25.09
N GLU A 10 11.65 -13.05 25.01
CA GLU A 10 10.29 -12.95 24.46
C GLU A 10 9.38 -12.11 25.38
N ALA A 11 9.54 -12.23 26.69
CA ALA A 11 8.81 -11.43 27.66
C ALA A 11 9.16 -9.94 27.52
N ALA A 12 10.43 -9.61 27.26
CA ALA A 12 10.85 -8.25 26.95
C ALA A 12 10.32 -7.76 25.60
N LEU A 13 10.35 -8.62 24.56
CA LEU A 13 9.83 -8.30 23.23
C LEU A 13 8.33 -7.99 23.24
N TYR A 14 7.55 -8.79 23.98
CA TYR A 14 6.10 -8.69 24.06
C TYR A 14 5.60 -7.93 25.31
N ASP A 15 6.46 -7.24 26.06
CA ASP A 15 6.11 -6.58 27.34
C ASP A 15 4.85 -5.70 27.23
N ARG A 16 4.77 -4.85 26.20
CA ARG A 16 3.60 -3.98 25.98
C ARG A 16 2.32 -4.76 25.69
N GLN A 17 2.43 -5.86 24.95
CA GLN A 17 1.30 -6.71 24.59
C GLN A 17 0.82 -7.50 25.82
N ILE A 18 1.76 -8.06 26.58
CA ILE A 18 1.50 -8.78 27.83
C ILE A 18 0.82 -7.87 28.86
N ARG A 19 1.21 -6.59 28.97
CA ARG A 19 0.53 -5.62 29.86
C ARG A 19 -0.92 -5.37 29.47
N LEU A 20 -1.26 -5.48 28.18
CA LEU A 20 -2.59 -5.21 27.67
C LEU A 20 -3.54 -6.40 27.89
N TRP A 21 -3.14 -7.61 27.48
CA TRP A 21 -4.03 -8.78 27.49
C TRP A 21 -3.59 -9.92 28.44
N GLY A 22 -2.48 -9.74 29.15
CA GLY A 22 -1.97 -10.69 30.13
C GLY A 22 -1.07 -11.79 29.54
N LEU A 23 -0.28 -12.40 30.42
CA LEU A 23 0.69 -13.43 30.05
C LEU A 23 0.02 -14.71 29.51
N GLU A 24 -1.15 -15.07 30.03
CA GLU A 24 -1.90 -16.25 29.58
C GLU A 24 -2.37 -16.10 28.12
N ALA A 25 -2.88 -14.92 27.75
CA ALA A 25 -3.27 -14.63 26.38
C ALA A 25 -2.07 -14.69 25.43
N GLN A 26 -0.92 -14.13 25.83
CA GLN A 26 0.32 -14.21 25.06
C GLN A 26 0.79 -15.66 24.88
N SER A 27 0.71 -16.48 25.94
CA SER A 27 1.08 -17.90 25.87
C SER A 27 0.17 -18.70 24.93
N ARG A 28 -1.13 -18.35 24.87
CA ARG A 28 -2.07 -18.95 23.90
C ARG A 28 -1.76 -18.53 22.47
N LEU A 29 -1.44 -17.25 22.23
CA LEU A 29 -1.02 -16.76 20.92
C LEU A 29 0.23 -17.48 20.44
N LYS A 30 1.24 -17.65 21.30
CA LYS A 30 2.49 -18.38 20.99
C LYS A 30 2.29 -19.83 20.56
N LYS A 31 1.14 -20.44 20.86
CA LYS A 31 0.78 -21.81 20.46
C LYS A 31 -0.22 -21.85 19.30
N ALA A 32 -0.64 -20.68 18.81
CA ALA A 32 -1.65 -20.57 17.77
C ALA A 32 -1.06 -20.91 16.40
N LYS A 33 -1.74 -21.82 15.70
CA LYS A 33 -1.46 -22.19 14.31
C LYS A 33 -2.61 -21.68 13.45
N LEU A 34 -2.31 -20.82 12.49
CA LEU A 34 -3.30 -20.18 11.64
C LEU A 34 -3.12 -20.60 10.19
N LEU A 35 -4.26 -20.87 9.52
CA LEU A 35 -4.34 -21.04 8.07
C LEU A 35 -5.03 -19.82 7.49
N LEU A 36 -4.37 -19.14 6.56
CA LEU A 36 -4.95 -18.07 5.77
C LEU A 36 -5.18 -18.57 4.35
N ILE A 37 -6.41 -18.42 3.86
CA ILE A 37 -6.81 -18.82 2.50
C ILE A 37 -7.06 -17.56 1.69
N GLY A 38 -6.27 -17.38 0.63
CA GLY A 38 -6.32 -16.24 -0.28
C GLY A 38 -5.58 -15.01 0.25
N LEU A 39 -4.55 -14.58 -0.47
CA LEU A 39 -3.80 -13.38 -0.20
C LEU A 39 -4.43 -12.19 -0.94
N SER A 40 -4.45 -11.06 -0.25
CA SER A 40 -4.87 -9.77 -0.77
C SER A 40 -4.06 -8.69 -0.05
N PRO A 41 -4.05 -7.43 -0.54
CA PRO A 41 -3.38 -6.34 0.16
C PRO A 41 -3.85 -6.19 1.62
N VAL A 42 -5.17 -6.35 1.85
CA VAL A 42 -5.75 -6.32 3.20
C VAL A 42 -5.30 -7.52 4.03
N ALA A 43 -5.24 -8.72 3.42
CA ALA A 43 -4.72 -9.90 4.10
C ALA A 43 -3.25 -9.72 4.52
N GLY A 44 -2.44 -9.02 3.72
CA GLY A 44 -1.06 -8.67 4.07
C GLY A 44 -0.98 -7.83 5.35
N GLU A 45 -1.83 -6.82 5.49
CA GLU A 45 -1.89 -6.00 6.71
C GLU A 45 -2.36 -6.79 7.93
N ILE A 46 -3.32 -7.69 7.74
CA ILE A 46 -3.79 -8.61 8.79
C ILE A 46 -2.66 -9.56 9.22
N ILE A 47 -1.98 -10.18 8.26
CA ILE A 47 -0.86 -11.10 8.50
C ILE A 47 0.24 -10.40 9.28
N LYS A 48 0.62 -9.18 8.89
CA LYS A 48 1.60 -8.37 9.60
C LYS A 48 1.22 -8.23 11.07
N ASN A 49 -0.02 -7.84 11.35
CA ASN A 49 -0.49 -7.65 12.73
C ASN A 49 -0.53 -8.97 13.52
N ILE A 50 -0.95 -10.07 12.89
CA ILE A 50 -0.99 -11.39 13.53
C ILE A 50 0.44 -11.88 13.86
N VAL A 51 1.36 -11.78 12.90
CA VAL A 51 2.76 -12.21 13.09
C VAL A 51 3.44 -11.37 14.17
N LEU A 52 3.23 -10.05 14.18
CA LEU A 52 3.76 -9.15 15.21
C LEU A 52 3.18 -9.41 16.61
N SER A 53 2.02 -10.09 16.69
CA SER A 53 1.41 -10.49 17.97
C SER A 53 2.06 -11.74 18.58
N GLY A 54 2.99 -12.40 17.87
CA GLY A 54 3.76 -13.53 18.40
C GLY A 54 3.03 -14.87 18.35
N ILE A 55 2.66 -15.32 17.15
CA ILE A 55 2.05 -16.64 16.89
C ILE A 55 3.10 -17.74 16.63
N ASP A 56 2.69 -19.02 16.69
CA ASP A 56 3.57 -20.17 16.39
C ASP A 56 3.81 -20.32 14.88
N THR A 57 2.72 -20.49 14.13
CA THR A 57 2.78 -20.86 12.72
C THR A 57 1.67 -20.17 11.95
N LEU A 58 2.03 -19.60 10.81
CA LEU A 58 1.11 -19.12 9.79
C LEU A 58 1.32 -19.93 8.52
N THR A 59 0.28 -20.62 8.07
CA THR A 59 0.24 -21.28 6.76
C THR A 59 -0.61 -20.43 5.82
N ILE A 60 -0.06 -20.10 4.65
CA ILE A 60 -0.78 -19.34 3.62
C ILE A 60 -1.09 -20.31 2.48
N CYS A 61 -2.35 -20.37 2.08
CA CYS A 61 -2.84 -21.12 0.93
C CYS A 61 -3.44 -20.13 -0.06
N ASP A 62 -2.81 -19.97 -1.21
CA ASP A 62 -3.30 -19.14 -2.30
C ASP A 62 -3.02 -19.86 -3.62
N ASP A 63 -4.01 -19.89 -4.50
CA ASP A 63 -3.93 -20.48 -5.84
C ASP A 63 -3.48 -19.43 -6.88
N LYS A 64 -3.45 -18.15 -6.52
CA LYS A 64 -3.03 -17.06 -7.40
C LYS A 64 -1.52 -16.92 -7.44
N THR A 65 -1.01 -16.60 -8.63
CA THR A 65 0.39 -16.21 -8.78
C THR A 65 0.58 -14.81 -8.21
N VAL A 66 1.67 -14.60 -7.45
CA VAL A 66 2.02 -13.27 -6.94
C VAL A 66 2.37 -12.38 -8.12
N GLU A 67 1.50 -11.41 -8.39
CA GLU A 67 1.74 -10.35 -9.35
C GLU A 67 1.97 -9.05 -8.59
N TYR A 68 3.08 -8.36 -8.91
CA TYR A 68 3.21 -6.97 -8.51
C TYR A 68 2.14 -6.19 -9.24
N PRO A 69 1.22 -5.50 -8.53
CA PRO A 69 0.22 -4.70 -9.21
C PRO A 69 0.94 -3.66 -10.06
N SER A 70 0.46 -3.46 -11.29
CA SER A 70 0.97 -2.37 -12.11
C SER A 70 0.79 -1.05 -11.35
N LEU A 71 1.68 -0.09 -11.55
CA LEU A 71 1.51 1.25 -10.97
C LEU A 71 0.14 1.84 -11.33
N LYS A 72 -0.39 1.49 -12.50
CA LYS A 72 -1.74 1.84 -12.96
C LYS A 72 -2.85 1.33 -12.02
N THR A 73 -2.70 0.14 -11.44
CA THR A 73 -3.64 -0.43 -10.45
C THR A 73 -3.59 0.33 -9.13
N PHE A 74 -2.40 0.79 -8.70
CA PHE A 74 -2.26 1.63 -7.50
C PHE A 74 -2.81 3.04 -7.69
N PHE A 75 -2.61 3.61 -8.88
CA PHE A 75 -3.03 4.95 -9.25
C PHE A 75 -4.31 4.95 -10.07
N GLU A 76 -5.25 4.02 -9.85
CA GLU A 76 -6.56 3.97 -10.53
C GLU A 76 -7.49 5.12 -10.08
N VAL A 77 -6.94 6.31 -10.15
CA VAL A 77 -7.54 7.59 -9.88
C VAL A 77 -8.00 8.08 -11.25
N ASN A 78 -9.26 8.47 -11.38
CA ASN A 78 -9.78 9.00 -12.64
C ASN A 78 -10.11 10.48 -12.48
N TRP A 79 -9.54 11.32 -13.34
CA TRP A 79 -9.98 12.70 -13.49
C TRP A 79 -11.14 12.77 -14.48
N HIS A 80 -12.35 13.01 -14.00
CA HIS A 80 -13.48 13.33 -14.86
C HIS A 80 -13.42 14.81 -15.23
N GLY A 81 -12.57 15.13 -16.22
CA GLY A 81 -12.40 16.49 -16.72
C GLY A 81 -13.61 17.06 -17.48
N ASN A 82 -14.66 16.27 -17.69
CA ASN A 82 -15.78 16.67 -18.53
C ASN A 82 -17.13 16.10 -18.10
N THR A 83 -17.57 16.38 -16.87
CA THR A 83 -18.99 16.27 -16.48
C THR A 83 -19.26 17.25 -15.33
N ASN A 84 -19.79 18.46 -15.61
CA ASN A 84 -20.44 19.36 -14.65
C ASN A 84 -19.86 19.44 -13.21
N SER A 85 -18.55 19.22 -13.05
CA SER A 85 -17.88 19.17 -11.77
C SER A 85 -17.50 20.59 -11.37
N PRO A 86 -17.73 21.01 -10.12
CA PRO A 86 -17.34 22.33 -9.64
C PRO A 86 -15.82 22.54 -9.61
N LEU A 87 -15.04 21.47 -9.83
CA LEU A 87 -13.58 21.51 -9.93
C LEU A 87 -13.17 21.51 -11.40
N THR A 88 -13.11 22.69 -12.02
CA THR A 88 -12.56 22.87 -13.37
C THR A 88 -11.12 22.33 -13.44
N ALA A 89 -10.74 21.71 -14.57
CA ALA A 89 -9.38 21.21 -14.85
C ALA A 89 -8.25 22.22 -14.55
N LYS A 90 -8.55 23.53 -14.55
CA LYS A 90 -7.65 24.61 -14.12
C LYS A 90 -7.18 24.53 -12.66
N ARG A 91 -7.81 23.73 -11.79
CA ARG A 91 -7.49 23.62 -10.36
C ARG A 91 -6.96 22.24 -9.96
N MET A 92 -6.51 21.43 -10.92
CA MET A 92 -5.93 20.12 -10.59
C MET A 92 -4.67 20.30 -9.72
N PRO A 93 -4.58 19.66 -8.54
CA PRO A 93 -3.36 19.66 -7.75
C PRO A 93 -2.21 18.99 -8.51
N LYS A 94 -1.01 19.59 -8.49
CA LYS A 94 0.18 19.04 -9.17
C LYS A 94 0.44 17.58 -8.81
N GLY A 95 0.34 17.21 -7.53
CA GLY A 95 0.56 15.83 -7.08
C GLY A 95 -0.45 14.84 -7.67
N PHE A 96 -1.70 15.28 -7.85
CA PHE A 96 -2.72 14.45 -8.51
C PHE A 96 -2.42 14.30 -10.00
N PHE A 97 -2.00 15.38 -10.67
CA PHE A 97 -1.57 15.33 -12.07
C PHE A 97 -0.37 14.40 -12.27
N LEU A 98 0.61 14.43 -11.37
CA LEU A 98 1.75 13.50 -11.39
C LEU A 98 1.32 12.05 -11.20
N ALA A 99 0.36 11.76 -10.32
CA ALA A 99 -0.21 10.42 -10.19
C ALA A 99 -0.91 9.95 -11.48
N GLN A 100 -1.65 10.84 -12.15
CA GLN A 100 -2.25 10.57 -13.48
C GLN A 100 -1.19 10.35 -14.56
N LEU A 101 -0.11 11.13 -14.52
CA LEU A 101 1.00 10.98 -15.46
C LEU A 101 1.66 9.61 -15.32
N ILE A 102 2.01 9.24 -14.08
CA ILE A 102 2.64 7.96 -13.77
C ILE A 102 1.72 6.79 -14.13
N SER A 103 0.40 6.91 -13.95
CA SER A 103 -0.55 5.85 -14.30
C SER A 103 -0.70 5.62 -15.82
N LYS A 104 -0.29 6.58 -16.64
CA LYS A 104 -0.36 6.55 -18.11
C LYS A 104 1.00 6.24 -18.78
N LEU A 105 2.04 5.97 -18.00
CA LEU A 105 3.34 5.54 -18.52
C LEU A 105 3.36 4.02 -18.73
N ASP A 106 3.70 3.60 -19.94
CA ASP A 106 3.94 2.19 -20.31
C ASP A 106 5.44 1.84 -20.30
N CYS A 107 6.29 2.73 -19.79
CA CYS A 107 7.75 2.60 -19.76
C CYS A 107 8.30 2.86 -18.34
N PRO A 108 9.56 2.48 -18.06
CA PRO A 108 10.18 2.78 -16.77
C PRO A 108 10.13 4.27 -16.44
N ILE A 109 9.90 4.58 -15.16
CA ILE A 109 9.85 5.97 -14.68
C ILE A 109 11.26 6.55 -14.74
N SER A 110 11.42 7.57 -15.57
CA SER A 110 12.65 8.36 -15.71
C SER A 110 12.27 9.82 -15.94
N ARG A 111 13.19 10.74 -15.67
CA ARG A 111 12.97 12.17 -15.96
C ARG A 111 12.60 12.38 -17.43
N GLN A 112 13.31 11.70 -18.33
CA GLN A 112 13.05 11.79 -19.77
C GLN A 112 11.65 11.27 -20.13
N SER A 113 11.26 10.10 -19.62
CA SER A 113 9.92 9.54 -19.91
C SER A 113 8.78 10.40 -19.35
N LEU A 114 8.98 11.01 -18.17
CA LEU A 114 8.03 11.96 -17.60
C LEU A 114 7.93 13.24 -18.45
N MET A 115 9.07 13.83 -18.82
CA MET A 115 9.18 15.04 -19.65
C MET A 115 8.53 14.88 -21.03
N GLU A 116 8.66 13.70 -21.65
CA GLU A 116 8.05 13.38 -22.93
C GLU A 116 6.54 13.13 -22.82
N ALA A 117 6.08 12.53 -21.72
CA ALA A 117 4.68 12.08 -21.58
C ALA A 117 3.73 13.16 -21.04
N TRP A 118 4.19 14.07 -20.18
CA TRP A 118 3.29 14.98 -19.46
C TRP A 118 2.52 15.98 -20.33
N PRO A 119 3.03 16.53 -21.44
CA PRO A 119 2.26 17.46 -22.27
C PRO A 119 1.06 16.75 -22.92
N ARG A 120 1.27 15.52 -23.39
CA ARG A 120 0.22 14.65 -23.95
C ARG A 120 -0.86 14.31 -22.91
N VAL A 121 -0.44 14.03 -21.67
CA VAL A 121 -1.38 13.75 -20.57
C VAL A 121 -2.17 15.00 -20.17
N ALA A 122 -1.55 16.18 -20.16
CA ALA A 122 -2.22 17.45 -19.89
C ALA A 122 -3.32 17.75 -20.92
N GLU A 123 -3.02 17.56 -22.21
CA GLU A 123 -3.98 17.73 -23.31
C GLU A 123 -5.18 16.78 -23.17
N ASN A 124 -4.91 15.49 -22.94
CA ASN A 124 -5.95 14.47 -22.74
C ASN A 124 -6.86 14.76 -21.53
N LEU A 125 -6.34 15.41 -20.50
CA LEU A 125 -7.09 15.76 -19.27
C LEU A 125 -7.71 17.16 -19.32
N GLY A 126 -7.50 17.93 -20.39
CA GLY A 126 -7.97 19.31 -20.51
C GLY A 126 -7.32 20.28 -19.50
N VAL A 127 -6.11 19.94 -19.04
CA VAL A 127 -5.34 20.70 -18.05
C VAL A 127 -4.33 21.58 -18.77
N PRO A 128 -4.08 22.83 -18.32
CA PRO A 128 -3.06 23.68 -18.93
C PRO A 128 -1.67 23.03 -18.89
N THR A 129 -0.94 23.07 -19.99
CA THR A 129 0.47 22.66 -20.07
C THR A 129 1.41 23.57 -19.27
N THR A 130 0.91 24.65 -18.68
CA THR A 130 1.68 25.46 -17.73
C THR A 130 1.62 24.92 -16.30
N LEU A 131 0.91 23.80 -16.06
CA LEU A 131 0.71 23.26 -14.71
C LEU A 131 2.02 22.73 -14.11
N LEU A 132 2.88 22.12 -14.92
CA LEU A 132 4.21 21.65 -14.52
C LEU A 132 5.29 22.47 -15.23
N SER A 133 6.42 22.66 -14.55
CA SER A 133 7.67 23.17 -15.12
C SER A 133 8.74 22.07 -15.12
N GLU A 134 9.86 22.30 -15.82
CA GLU A 134 10.99 21.36 -15.82
C GLU A 134 11.56 21.11 -14.42
N ASP A 135 11.44 22.11 -13.53
CA ASP A 135 11.87 22.03 -12.14
C ASP A 135 11.00 21.08 -11.30
N ASP A 136 9.75 20.83 -11.71
CA ASP A 136 8.87 19.87 -11.02
C ASP A 136 9.31 18.40 -11.25
N PHE A 137 10.30 18.16 -12.12
CA PHE A 137 10.86 16.85 -12.45
C PHE A 137 12.36 16.71 -12.08
N ALA A 138 12.89 17.67 -11.31
CA ALA A 138 14.29 17.70 -10.86
C ALA A 138 14.58 16.73 -9.70
#